data_AF-A0A0Q8WS73-F1
#
_entry.id   AF-A0A0Q8WS73-F1
#
_cell.length_a   1.000
_cell.length_b   1.000
_cell.length_c   1.000
_cell.angle_alpha   90.00
_cell.angle_beta   90.00
_cell.angle_gamma   90.00
#
_symmetry.space_group_name_H-M   'P 1'
#
loop_
_entity.id
_entity.type
_entity.pdbx_description
1 polymer ?
#
loop_
_entity_poly.entity_id
_entity_poly.type
_entity_poly.pdbx_seq_one_letter_code
_entity_poly.pdbx_strand_id
1 'polypeptide(L)'
;MEQERPAVREYAADGIVVTWEPARCRHAAECVRGLPAVFDRDARPWIDPTGASADEIVTVVDRCPSFALGYRTDDGRVRTAPTD
;
A
#
# COMPACT_ATOMS: atom_id res chain seq x y z
N MET A 1 -25.32 -13.04 -7.33
CA MET A 1 -24.70 -12.61 -6.06
C MET A 1 -23.61 -11.64 -6.46
N GLU A 2 -23.90 -10.36 -6.36
CA GLU A 2 -23.01 -9.29 -6.81
C GLU A 2 -21.80 -9.26 -5.87
N GLN A 3 -20.62 -9.44 -6.44
CA GLN A 3 -19.41 -9.71 -5.67
C GLN A 3 -19.07 -8.50 -4.79
N GLU A 4 -19.09 -8.70 -3.47
CA GLU A 4 -18.60 -7.74 -2.48
C GLU A 4 -17.08 -7.60 -2.67
N ARG A 5 -16.68 -6.75 -3.63
CA ARG A 5 -15.28 -6.41 -3.82
C ARG A 5 -14.78 -5.76 -2.52
N PRO A 6 -13.76 -6.33 -1.86
CA PRO A 6 -13.20 -5.73 -0.66
C PRO A 6 -12.80 -4.28 -0.94
N ALA A 7 -13.15 -3.38 -0.02
CA ALA A 7 -12.95 -1.95 -0.19
C ALA A 7 -11.45 -1.61 -0.24
N VAL A 8 -10.92 -1.46 -1.46
CA VAL A 8 -9.58 -0.95 -1.72
C VAL A 8 -9.58 0.56 -1.48
N ARG A 9 -8.65 1.03 -0.66
CA ARG A 9 -8.40 2.46 -0.41
C ARG A 9 -7.17 2.88 -1.19
N GLU A 10 -7.20 4.08 -1.76
CA GLU A 10 -6.09 4.63 -2.52
C GLU A 10 -5.57 5.91 -1.85
N TYR A 11 -4.25 6.08 -1.87
CA TYR A 11 -3.54 7.24 -1.33
C TYR A 11 -2.56 7.70 -2.41
N ALA A 12 -2.77 8.89 -2.95
CA ALA A 12 -1.97 9.43 -4.05
C ALA A 12 -0.97 10.50 -3.56
N ALA A 13 0.22 10.46 -4.13
CA ALA A 13 1.23 11.51 -4.06
C ALA A 13 1.86 11.69 -5.46
N ASP A 14 2.79 12.64 -5.57
CA ASP A 14 3.58 12.84 -6.78
C ASP A 14 4.37 11.56 -7.12
N GLY A 15 4.21 11.04 -8.34
CA GLY A 15 4.91 9.85 -8.83
C GLY A 15 4.37 8.50 -8.37
N ILE A 16 3.43 8.43 -7.41
CA ILE A 16 2.94 7.15 -6.87
C ILE A 16 1.52 7.21 -6.28
N VAL A 17 0.75 6.15 -6.52
CA VAL A 17 -0.50 5.84 -5.83
C VAL A 17 -0.34 4.54 -5.05
N VAL A 18 -0.45 4.61 -3.73
CA VAL A 18 -0.45 3.45 -2.83
C VAL A 18 -1.88 2.94 -2.66
N THR A 19 -2.09 1.63 -2.79
CA THR A 19 -3.37 0.99 -2.55
C THR A 19 -3.31 0.12 -1.30
N TRP A 20 -4.42 0.07 -0.56
CA TRP A 20 -4.55 -0.77 0.63
C TRP A 20 -5.90 -1.47 0.68
N GLU A 21 -5.86 -2.80 0.81
CA GLU A 21 -7.01 -3.67 0.97
C GLU A 21 -7.03 -4.26 2.39
N PRO A 22 -7.84 -3.71 3.32
CA PRO A 22 -7.83 -4.11 4.73
C PRO A 22 -8.15 -5.59 4.92
N ALA A 23 -9.03 -6.15 4.09
CA ALA A 23 -9.45 -7.54 4.15
C ALA A 23 -8.30 -8.54 3.92
N ARG A 24 -7.24 -8.15 3.21
CA ARG A 24 -6.04 -8.97 2.98
C ARG A 24 -4.95 -8.75 4.02
N CYS A 25 -5.06 -7.72 4.88
CA CYS A 25 -3.97 -7.36 5.78
C CYS A 25 -3.83 -8.39 6.92
N ARG A 26 -2.71 -9.13 6.93
CA ARG A 26 -2.39 -10.09 8.02
C ARG A 26 -1.55 -9.51 9.16
N HIS A 27 -1.38 -8.19 9.22
CA HIS A 27 -0.62 -7.47 10.26
C HIS A 27 0.84 -7.96 10.44
N ALA A 28 1.55 -8.24 9.34
CA ALA A 28 2.95 -8.66 9.36
C ALA A 28 3.94 -7.56 9.83
N ALA A 29 3.48 -6.31 9.97
CA ALA A 29 4.24 -5.15 10.41
C ALA A 29 5.44 -4.71 9.52
N GLU A 30 5.65 -5.34 8.36
CA GLU A 30 6.68 -4.95 7.39
C GLU A 30 6.58 -3.48 6.96
N CYS A 31 5.36 -2.98 6.74
CA CYS A 31 5.14 -1.59 6.31
C CYS A 31 5.48 -0.57 7.41
N VAL A 32 4.88 -0.70 8.59
CA VAL A 32 5.03 0.24 9.70
C VAL A 32 6.45 0.21 10.31
N ARG A 33 7.16 -0.91 10.22
CA ARG A 33 8.57 -1.01 10.65
C ARG A 33 9.54 -0.57 9.56
N GLY A 34 9.20 -0.80 8.30
CA GLY A 34 10.06 -0.51 7.16
C GLY A 34 10.07 0.96 6.76
N LEU A 35 8.94 1.67 6.89
CA LEU A 35 8.81 3.06 6.47
C LEU A 35 7.78 3.82 7.32
N PRO A 36 8.06 4.09 8.60
CA PRO A 36 7.13 4.75 9.53
C PRO A 36 6.75 6.18 9.13
N ALA A 37 7.56 6.84 8.28
CA ALA A 37 7.22 8.14 7.71
C ALA A 37 6.03 8.08 6.74
N VAL A 38 5.74 6.90 6.17
CA VAL A 38 4.62 6.66 5.25
C VAL A 38 3.51 5.84 5.91
N PHE A 39 3.86 4.86 6.74
CA PHE A 39 2.92 3.93 7.37
C PHE A 39 2.90 4.12 8.89
N ASP A 40 1.90 4.85 9.40
CA ASP A 40 1.75 5.14 10.82
C ASP A 40 0.35 4.70 11.32
N ARG A 41 0.33 3.75 12.26
CA ARG A 41 -0.91 3.19 12.84
C ARG A 41 -1.72 4.22 13.63
N ASP A 42 -1.06 5.22 14.17
CA ASP A 42 -1.64 6.25 15.03
C ASP A 42 -2.11 7.47 14.23
N ALA A 43 -1.59 7.66 13.01
CA ALA A 43 -1.99 8.72 12.10
C ALA A 43 -3.36 8.49 11.43
N ARG A 44 -4.00 9.59 11.03
CA ARG A 44 -5.26 9.59 10.25
C ARG A 44 -5.15 10.65 9.13
N PRO A 45 -4.98 10.25 7.85
CA PRO A 45 -4.85 8.87 7.34
C PRO A 45 -3.60 8.15 7.87
N TRP A 46 -3.63 6.82 7.89
CA TRP A 46 -2.52 5.98 8.38
C TRP A 46 -1.45 5.71 7.30
N ILE A 47 -1.76 6.03 6.04
CA ILE A 47 -0.85 5.99 4.90
C ILE A 47 -0.67 7.42 4.41
N ASP A 48 0.55 7.93 4.47
CA ASP A 48 0.96 9.20 3.89
C ASP A 48 2.03 8.96 2.81
N PRO A 49 1.64 8.86 1.53
CA PRO A 49 2.58 8.59 0.44
C PRO A 49 3.53 9.77 0.15
N THR A 50 3.38 10.92 0.81
CA THR A 50 4.31 12.05 0.69
C THR A 50 5.53 11.94 1.61
N GLY A 51 5.52 10.99 2.55
CA GLY A 51 6.57 10.83 3.57
C GLY A 51 7.89 10.21 3.08
N ALA A 52 7.97 9.74 1.82
CA ALA A 52 9.18 9.14 1.24
C ALA A 52 9.14 9.17 -0.30
N SER A 53 10.25 8.78 -0.94
CA SER A 53 10.29 8.61 -2.39
C SER A 53 9.47 7.40 -2.87
N ALA A 54 9.02 7.42 -4.12
CA ALA A 54 8.31 6.30 -4.74
C ALA A 54 9.11 4.98 -4.65
N ASP A 55 10.43 5.03 -4.83
CA ASP A 55 11.29 3.84 -4.77
C ASP A 55 11.37 3.21 -3.37
N GLU A 56 11.42 4.04 -2.32
CA GLU A 56 11.40 3.56 -0.93
C GLU A 56 10.05 2.93 -0.59
N ILE A 57 8.96 3.56 -1.04
CA ILE A 57 7.60 3.05 -0.87
C ILE A 57 7.45 1.69 -1.56
N VAL A 58 7.87 1.59 -2.83
CA VAL A 58 7.87 0.32 -3.60
C VAL A 58 8.63 -0.76 -2.85
N THR A 59 9.85 -0.47 -2.41
CA THR A 59 10.72 -1.43 -1.69
C THR A 59 10.06 -1.99 -0.44
N VAL A 60 9.30 -1.17 0.31
CA VAL A 60 8.62 -1.61 1.54
C VAL A 60 7.28 -2.26 1.24
N VAL A 61 6.53 -1.78 0.26
CA VAL A 61 5.27 -2.41 -0.18
C VAL A 61 5.53 -3.83 -0.70
N ASP A 62 6.63 -4.07 -1.40
CA ASP A 62 7.03 -5.39 -1.92
C ASP A 62 7.19 -6.46 -0.83
N ARG A 63 7.56 -6.04 0.39
CA ARG A 63 7.69 -6.93 1.55
C ARG A 63 6.36 -7.37 2.12
N CYS A 64 5.24 -6.74 1.73
CA CYS A 64 3.90 -7.11 2.22
C CYS A 64 3.51 -8.51 1.71
N PRO A 65 3.50 -9.55 2.58
CA PRO A 65 3.38 -10.95 2.14
C PRO A 65 1.97 -11.34 1.72
N SER A 66 0.96 -10.55 2.09
CA SER A 66 -0.45 -10.83 1.79
C SER A 66 -0.99 -9.99 0.62
N PHE A 67 -0.13 -9.19 -0.02
CA PHE A 67 -0.53 -8.25 -1.08
C PHE A 67 -1.64 -7.27 -0.65
N ALA A 68 -1.78 -7.04 0.66
CA ALA A 68 -2.72 -6.06 1.19
C ALA A 68 -2.33 -4.63 0.85
N LEU A 69 -1.05 -4.38 0.64
CA LEU A 69 -0.53 -3.13 0.07
C LEU A 69 -0.19 -3.36 -1.39
N GLY A 70 -0.47 -2.38 -2.23
CA GLY A 70 -0.09 -2.31 -3.63
C GLY A 70 0.31 -0.90 -4.02
N TYR A 71 0.72 -0.72 -5.27
CA TYR A 71 1.03 0.60 -5.81
C TYR A 71 0.84 0.67 -7.33
N ARG A 72 0.75 1.90 -7.82
CA ARG A 72 0.92 2.29 -9.24
C ARG A 72 1.85 3.49 -9.27
N THR A 73 2.89 3.47 -10.09
CA THR A 73 3.81 4.60 -10.25
C THR A 73 3.70 5.22 -11.64
N ASP A 74 4.12 6.48 -11.77
CA ASP A 74 4.08 7.19 -13.06
C ASP A 74 5.06 6.62 -14.08
N ASP A 75 6.12 5.94 -13.63
CA ASP A 75 7.05 5.19 -14.49
C ASP A 75 6.51 3.80 -14.90
N GLY A 76 5.25 3.49 -14.57
CA GLY A 76 4.53 2.32 -15.07
C GLY A 76 4.70 1.05 -14.25
N ARG A 77 5.34 1.10 -13.07
CA ARG A 77 5.40 -0.06 -12.16
C ARG A 77 4.06 -0.22 -11.46
N VAL A 78 3.58 -1.46 -11.41
CA VAL A 78 2.32 -1.81 -10.76
C VAL A 78 2.51 -3.05 -9.90
N ARG A 79 1.99 -3.00 -8.68
CA ARG A 79 1.86 -4.15 -7.80
C ARG A 79 0.44 -4.20 -7.25
N THR A 80 -0.29 -5.23 -7.65
CA THR A 80 -1.61 -5.56 -7.11
C THR A 80 -1.62 -7.01 -6.65
N ALA A 81 -2.60 -7.38 -5.83
CA ALA A 81 -2.76 -8.77 -5.48
C ALA A 81 -3.07 -9.63 -6.73
N PRO A 82 -2.58 -10.88 -6.81
CA PRO A 82 -2.95 -11.79 -7.88
C PRO A 82 -4.46 -12.00 -7.93
N THR A 83 -5.01 -12.01 -9.14
CA THR A 83 -6.36 -12.51 -9.42
C THR A 83 -6.21 -14.00 -9.69
N ASP A 84 -6.61 -14.85 -8.75
CA ASP A 84 -6.83 -16.28 -9.00
C ASP A 84 -8.21 -16.49 -9.60
#